data_AF-A0A4Q2FI08-F1
#
_entry.id   AF-A0A4Q2FI08-F1
#
_cell.length_a   1.000
_cell.length_b   1.000
_cell.length_c   1.000
_cell.angle_alpha   90.00
_cell.angle_beta   90.00
_cell.angle_gamma   90.00
#
_symmetry.space_group_name_H-M   'P 1'
#
loop_
_entity.id
_entity.type
_entity.pdbx_description
1 polymer ?
#
loop_
_entity_poly.entity_id
_entity_poly.type
_entity_poly.pdbx_seq_one_letter_code
_entity_poly.pdbx_strand_id
1 'polypeptide(L)'
;MVDMGRYLDYRIYSLLWSKRRDKDMTGYKSTGNMRLVRKQPFQVREISEIREPRRIFIIFTEGVETEQRYFEELSKSENVKKNIQIKVLNRWKEHSGRSNQFQVVDDIREFIFRVTEIDEKDKSRFESYSKQIVDGCTNKTLLNIANKNNKLIQKYPDLMSEKENIQNQLFALATITTYDSTYDKICIIIDRDVNSFSEEQYQNAIKLSEENNFILGVSNPCFEFFLLMHICDMSKFSKDDILENKKEQDKTLMERTLDKLMKEEIGTSFKKQSYDVKYFIENIDKGIENSKLYQFENDKLINEVGTSVFTILDEILNSPY
;
A
#
# COMPACT_ATOMS: atom_id res chain seq x y z
N MET A 1 13.04 -38.91 2.28
CA MET A 1 12.03 -39.41 3.24
C MET A 1 11.72 -38.23 4.15
N VAL A 2 10.68 -37.43 3.85
CA VAL A 2 9.29 -37.54 4.40
C VAL A 2 9.37 -37.53 5.93
N ASP A 3 8.84 -36.53 6.66
CA ASP A 3 7.41 -36.22 6.68
C ASP A 3 7.06 -34.83 7.27
N MET A 4 5.89 -34.35 6.85
CA MET A 4 5.14 -33.18 7.30
C MET A 4 4.61 -33.31 8.75
N GLY A 5 4.36 -32.17 9.41
CA GLY A 5 3.18 -32.05 10.26
C GLY A 5 3.27 -31.10 11.47
N ARG A 6 2.14 -30.39 11.67
CA ARG A 6 1.64 -29.67 12.87
C ARG A 6 2.01 -28.18 12.90
N TYR A 7 1.17 -27.22 12.49
CA TYR A 7 -0.19 -26.89 12.99
C TYR A 7 -0.28 -26.97 14.52
N LEU A 8 -0.21 -25.82 15.19
CA LEU A 8 -0.67 -25.66 16.57
C LEU A 8 -1.39 -24.30 16.72
N ASP A 9 -2.70 -24.46 16.83
CA ASP A 9 -3.76 -23.57 17.28
C ASP A 9 -3.50 -23.09 18.73
N TYR A 10 -3.70 -21.79 18.99
CA TYR A 10 -3.72 -21.24 20.35
C TYR A 10 -4.97 -20.37 20.54
N ARG A 11 -6.06 -21.01 20.98
CA ARG A 11 -7.14 -20.39 21.75
C ARG A 11 -7.17 -20.96 23.16
N ILE A 12 -7.59 -20.10 24.10
CA ILE A 12 -8.08 -20.35 25.48
C ILE A 12 -7.12 -19.92 26.59
N TYR A 13 -7.50 -18.83 27.29
CA TYR A 13 -7.65 -18.71 28.77
C TYR A 13 -8.63 -17.53 29.02
N SER A 14 -9.93 -17.77 29.29
CA SER A 14 -10.61 -17.98 30.57
C SER A 14 -10.69 -16.76 31.52
N LEU A 15 -11.91 -16.21 31.64
CA LEU A 15 -12.44 -15.36 32.72
C LEU A 15 -12.48 -16.08 34.08
N LEU A 16 -12.21 -15.37 35.19
CA LEU A 16 -12.90 -15.53 36.49
C LEU A 16 -12.34 -14.60 37.60
N TRP A 17 -13.16 -13.66 38.09
CA TRP A 17 -13.14 -13.08 39.45
C TRP A 17 -14.50 -12.38 39.64
N SER A 18 -15.19 -12.30 40.78
CA SER A 18 -15.30 -13.05 42.05
C SER A 18 -16.51 -12.40 42.77
N LYS A 19 -17.41 -13.21 43.35
CA LYS A 19 -18.57 -12.77 44.15
C LYS A 19 -18.13 -12.21 45.52
N ARG A 20 -18.75 -11.10 45.99
CA ARG A 20 -19.03 -10.87 47.43
C ARG A 20 -20.35 -10.12 47.64
N ARG A 21 -20.94 -10.38 48.82
CA ARG A 21 -22.33 -10.20 49.27
C ARG A 21 -22.57 -8.91 50.09
N ASP A 22 -23.83 -8.47 50.03
CA ASP A 22 -24.75 -7.89 51.05
C ASP A 22 -24.34 -6.73 51.98
N LYS A 23 -25.17 -5.66 51.98
CA LYS A 23 -25.99 -5.23 53.14
C LYS A 23 -26.89 -4.00 52.86
N ASP A 24 -28.13 -4.09 53.33
CA ASP A 24 -29.18 -3.06 53.37
C ASP A 24 -28.95 -1.97 54.45
N MET A 25 -29.44 -0.74 54.21
CA MET A 25 -30.04 0.13 55.24
C MET A 25 -30.84 1.33 54.67
N THR A 26 -32.17 1.24 54.81
CA THR A 26 -33.17 2.24 55.26
C THR A 26 -33.05 3.75 54.92
N GLY A 27 -34.03 4.25 54.14
CA GLY A 27 -35.04 5.22 54.62
C GLY A 27 -34.80 6.73 54.46
N TYR A 28 -35.49 7.36 53.49
CA TYR A 28 -36.21 8.64 53.69
C TYR A 28 -37.23 8.86 52.57
N LYS A 29 -38.49 9.16 52.93
CA LYS A 29 -39.57 9.61 52.04
C LYS A 29 -39.69 11.14 52.15
N SER A 30 -39.73 11.86 51.03
CA SER A 30 -40.52 13.10 50.92
C SER A 30 -40.79 13.47 49.46
N THR A 31 -42.08 13.42 49.15
CA THR A 31 -42.89 14.04 48.10
C THR A 31 -42.29 15.14 47.22
N GLY A 32 -42.42 14.95 45.91
CA GLY A 32 -42.32 15.99 44.88
C GLY A 32 -42.63 15.40 43.50
N ASN A 33 -43.87 15.56 43.03
CA ASN A 33 -44.29 15.10 41.70
C ASN A 33 -43.63 15.96 40.62
N MET A 34 -42.54 15.46 40.04
CA MET A 34 -42.00 15.93 38.77
C MET A 34 -41.88 14.71 37.87
N ARG A 35 -42.67 14.65 36.79
CA ARG A 35 -42.61 13.57 35.79
C ARG A 35 -41.26 13.61 35.08
N LEU A 36 -40.26 12.95 35.67
CA LEU A 36 -39.02 12.58 35.00
C LEU A 36 -39.33 11.38 34.10
N VAL A 37 -39.25 11.59 32.79
CA VAL A 37 -39.13 10.48 31.82
C VAL A 37 -37.87 9.71 32.21
N ARG A 38 -38.04 8.58 32.91
CA ARG A 38 -36.96 7.63 33.20
C ARG A 38 -36.55 6.96 31.89
N LYS A 39 -35.66 7.59 31.12
CA LYS A 39 -34.70 6.79 30.33
C LYS A 39 -33.85 6.05 31.34
N GLN A 40 -33.92 4.72 31.33
CA GLN A 40 -33.03 3.88 32.13
C GLN A 40 -31.58 4.28 31.79
N PRO A 41 -30.71 4.59 32.78
CA PRO A 41 -29.32 5.01 32.53
C PRO A 41 -28.45 3.95 31.84
N PHE A 42 -29.00 2.75 31.65
CA PHE A 42 -28.36 1.58 31.06
C PHE A 42 -29.18 0.98 29.93
N GLN A 43 -29.91 1.79 29.15
CA GLN A 43 -30.11 1.38 27.75
C GLN A 43 -28.73 1.35 27.13
N VAL A 44 -28.16 0.14 27.10
CA VAL A 44 -27.01 -0.25 26.30
C VAL A 44 -27.22 0.50 24.98
N ARG A 45 -26.40 1.53 24.74
CA ARG A 45 -26.24 2.03 23.39
C ARG A 45 -26.00 0.76 22.60
N GLU A 46 -26.85 0.48 21.61
CA GLU A 46 -26.48 -0.48 20.57
C GLU A 46 -25.02 -0.20 20.31
N ILE A 47 -24.17 -1.18 20.62
CA ILE A 47 -22.75 -1.08 20.39
C ILE A 47 -22.73 -0.82 18.90
N SER A 48 -22.53 0.44 18.53
CA SER A 48 -22.19 0.83 17.18
C SER A 48 -21.09 -0.15 16.85
N GLU A 49 -21.35 -1.07 15.91
CA GLU A 49 -20.43 -2.13 15.51
C GLU A 49 -19.04 -1.58 15.71
N ILE A 50 -18.26 -2.17 16.63
CA ILE A 50 -16.89 -1.72 16.88
C ILE A 50 -16.26 -1.81 15.50
N ARG A 51 -16.14 -0.67 14.81
CA ARG A 51 -15.61 -0.64 13.45
C ARG A 51 -14.23 -1.18 13.61
N GLU A 52 -13.99 -2.35 13.01
CA GLU A 52 -12.66 -2.94 13.00
C GLU A 52 -11.68 -1.84 12.56
N PRO A 53 -10.59 -1.64 13.31
CA PRO A 53 -9.65 -0.56 13.01
C PRO A 53 -9.20 -0.70 11.56
N ARG A 54 -9.33 0.37 10.78
CA ARG A 54 -9.01 0.34 9.35
C ARG A 54 -7.51 0.35 9.17
N ARG A 55 -6.96 -0.69 8.53
CA ARG A 55 -5.52 -0.81 8.26
C ARG A 55 -5.19 -0.21 6.90
N ILE A 56 -4.18 0.64 6.84
CA ILE A 56 -3.76 1.29 5.60
C ILE A 56 -2.49 0.64 5.06
N PHE A 57 -2.52 0.24 3.80
CA PHE A 57 -1.33 -0.10 3.00
C PHE A 57 -1.02 1.07 2.07
N ILE A 58 0.11 1.72 2.30
CA ILE A 58 0.59 2.84 1.50
C ILE A 58 1.63 2.29 0.54
N ILE A 59 1.30 2.24 -0.75
CA ILE A 59 2.12 1.62 -1.79
C ILE A 59 2.79 2.71 -2.60
N PHE A 60 4.12 2.76 -2.55
CA PHE A 60 4.93 3.57 -3.44
C PHE A 60 5.36 2.75 -4.64
N THR A 61 5.13 3.28 -5.85
CA THR A 61 5.57 2.63 -7.08
C THR A 61 6.69 3.42 -7.74
N GLU A 62 7.69 2.71 -8.28
CA GLU A 62 8.75 3.32 -9.08
C GLU A 62 8.18 3.87 -10.40
N GLY A 63 7.35 3.09 -11.09
CA GLY A 63 6.67 3.47 -12.31
C GLY A 63 5.32 4.15 -12.05
N VAL A 64 4.98 5.10 -12.93
CA VAL A 64 3.80 5.98 -12.81
C VAL A 64 2.57 5.48 -13.57
N GLU A 65 2.66 4.35 -14.26
CA GLU A 65 1.53 3.86 -15.07
C GLU A 65 1.19 2.41 -14.78
N THR A 66 2.13 1.48 -15.02
CA THR A 66 1.79 0.05 -14.99
C THR A 66 1.48 -0.43 -13.57
N GLU A 67 2.38 -0.17 -12.63
CA GLU A 67 2.32 -0.56 -11.23
C GLU A 67 1.18 0.17 -10.52
N GLN A 68 1.09 1.48 -10.73
CA GLN A 68 0.06 2.32 -10.11
C GLN A 68 -1.33 1.79 -10.44
N ARG A 69 -1.60 1.55 -11.74
CA ARG A 69 -2.90 1.03 -12.20
C ARG A 69 -3.23 -0.32 -11.57
N TYR A 70 -2.25 -1.21 -11.45
CA TYR A 70 -2.43 -2.52 -10.82
C TYR A 70 -2.95 -2.38 -9.39
N PHE A 71 -2.25 -1.61 -8.56
CA PHE A 71 -2.62 -1.46 -7.15
C PHE A 71 -3.83 -0.56 -6.92
N GLU A 72 -4.09 0.40 -7.80
CA GLU A 72 -5.33 1.17 -7.79
C GLU A 72 -6.54 0.30 -8.11
N GLU A 73 -6.42 -0.64 -9.05
CA GLU A 73 -7.51 -1.58 -9.33
C GLU A 73 -7.67 -2.62 -8.23
N LEU A 74 -6.56 -3.12 -7.66
CA LEU A 74 -6.59 -3.96 -6.46
C LEU A 74 -7.33 -3.29 -5.31
N SER A 75 -7.14 -1.98 -5.11
CA SER A 75 -7.81 -1.21 -4.04
C SER A 75 -9.34 -1.21 -4.13
N LYS A 76 -9.90 -1.51 -5.30
CA LYS A 76 -11.34 -1.57 -5.57
C LYS A 76 -11.87 -3.00 -5.60
N SER A 77 -10.99 -4.00 -5.49
CA SER A 77 -11.34 -5.41 -5.60
C SER A 77 -12.17 -5.88 -4.40
N GLU A 78 -13.15 -6.75 -4.67
CA GLU A 78 -13.94 -7.42 -3.63
C GLU A 78 -13.12 -8.42 -2.80
N ASN A 79 -11.96 -8.84 -3.33
CA ASN A 79 -11.02 -9.72 -2.62
C ASN A 79 -10.28 -9.00 -1.48
N VAL A 80 -10.28 -7.66 -1.46
CA VAL A 80 -9.69 -6.88 -0.36
C VAL A 80 -10.75 -6.69 0.73
N LYS A 81 -10.38 -7.03 1.98
CA LYS A 81 -11.29 -6.89 3.13
C LYS A 81 -11.71 -5.43 3.34
N LYS A 82 -12.95 -5.22 3.80
CA LYS A 82 -13.57 -3.87 3.95
C LYS A 82 -12.86 -2.93 4.91
N ASN A 83 -12.10 -3.48 5.85
CA ASN A 83 -11.31 -2.76 6.85
C ASN A 83 -9.87 -2.52 6.37
N ILE A 84 -9.49 -2.97 5.18
CA ILE A 84 -8.21 -2.68 4.55
C ILE A 84 -8.39 -1.53 3.56
N GLN A 85 -7.49 -0.56 3.63
CA GLN A 85 -7.44 0.55 2.69
C GLN A 85 -6.08 0.54 1.99
N ILE A 86 -6.10 0.51 0.66
CA ILE A 86 -4.89 0.65 -0.15
C ILE A 86 -4.81 2.09 -0.66
N LYS A 87 -3.67 2.75 -0.45
CA LYS A 87 -3.38 4.09 -0.97
C LYS A 87 -2.12 4.03 -1.81
N VAL A 88 -2.25 4.28 -3.11
CA VAL A 88 -1.12 4.27 -4.04
C VAL A 88 -0.57 5.69 -4.16
N LEU A 89 0.74 5.84 -3.98
CA LEU A 89 1.45 7.11 -4.06
C LEU A 89 2.53 7.04 -5.13
N ASN A 90 2.55 8.06 -5.99
CA ASN A 90 3.62 8.23 -6.96
C ASN A 90 4.82 8.94 -6.32
N ARG A 91 5.95 8.89 -6.99
CA ARG A 91 7.12 9.72 -6.67
C ARG A 91 6.70 11.20 -6.72
N TRP A 92 6.80 11.93 -5.60
CA TRP A 92 6.51 13.38 -5.59
C TRP A 92 7.70 14.24 -6.06
N LYS A 93 8.88 13.62 -6.25
CA LYS A 93 10.09 14.23 -6.82
C LYS A 93 10.35 13.64 -8.22
N GLU A 94 9.49 13.91 -9.21
CA GLU A 94 9.71 13.44 -10.59
C GLU A 94 10.98 14.06 -11.23
N HIS A 95 11.47 15.18 -10.71
CA HIS A 95 12.54 15.98 -11.34
C HIS A 95 13.91 15.97 -10.62
N SER A 96 14.17 15.05 -9.69
CA SER A 96 15.42 15.09 -8.91
C SER A 96 16.68 14.62 -9.66
N GLY A 97 16.55 14.10 -10.89
CA GLY A 97 17.71 13.63 -11.69
C GLY A 97 18.53 12.52 -11.01
N ARG A 98 17.94 11.88 -10.00
CA ARG A 98 18.51 10.84 -9.16
C ARG A 98 17.93 9.49 -9.61
N SER A 99 18.79 8.73 -10.29
CA SER A 99 18.45 7.78 -11.36
C SER A 99 18.50 6.28 -10.97
N ASN A 100 18.35 5.91 -9.69
CA ASN A 100 18.40 4.50 -9.29
C ASN A 100 17.38 4.12 -8.20
N GLN A 101 17.09 2.82 -8.08
CA GLN A 101 16.13 2.28 -7.11
C GLN A 101 16.50 2.55 -5.65
N PHE A 102 17.79 2.56 -5.29
CA PHE A 102 18.19 2.88 -3.93
C PHE A 102 17.74 4.30 -3.52
N GLN A 103 17.91 5.26 -4.42
CA GLN A 103 17.45 6.63 -4.20
C GLN A 103 15.93 6.72 -4.08
N VAL A 104 15.16 5.83 -4.72
CA VAL A 104 13.70 5.73 -4.53
C VAL A 104 13.39 5.42 -3.06
N VAL A 105 14.00 4.38 -2.51
CA VAL A 105 13.76 3.96 -1.12
C VAL A 105 14.20 5.04 -0.13
N ASP A 106 15.36 5.66 -0.35
CA ASP A 106 15.85 6.74 0.53
C ASP A 106 15.00 8.02 0.44
N ASP A 107 14.54 8.40 -0.76
CA ASP A 107 13.62 9.54 -0.92
C ASP A 107 12.31 9.30 -0.17
N ILE A 108 11.75 8.08 -0.23
CA ILE A 108 10.55 7.66 0.52
C ILE A 108 10.77 7.79 2.02
N ARG A 109 11.88 7.22 2.52
CA ARG A 109 12.27 7.35 3.93
C ARG A 109 12.38 8.81 4.35
N GLU A 110 13.10 9.62 3.58
CA GLU A 110 13.34 11.03 3.88
C GLU A 110 12.02 11.81 3.93
N PHE A 111 11.10 11.55 3.00
CA PHE A 111 9.79 12.19 2.97
C PHE A 111 8.94 11.83 4.17
N ILE A 112 8.85 10.54 4.51
CA ILE A 112 8.10 10.11 5.69
C ILE A 112 8.66 10.80 6.93
N PHE A 113 9.99 10.78 7.09
CA PHE A 113 10.66 11.45 8.20
C PHE A 113 10.31 12.95 8.26
N ARG A 114 10.44 13.68 7.16
CA ARG A 114 10.13 15.11 7.10
C ARG A 114 8.66 15.42 7.37
N VAL A 115 7.73 14.54 6.97
CA VAL A 115 6.31 14.67 7.30
C VAL A 115 6.06 14.54 8.80
N THR A 116 6.82 13.68 9.50
CA THR A 116 6.71 13.57 10.96
C THR A 116 7.11 14.86 11.70
N GLU A 117 8.02 15.66 11.12
CA GLU A 117 8.51 16.92 11.69
C GLU A 117 7.56 18.12 11.45
N ILE A 118 6.50 17.96 10.65
CA ILE A 118 5.50 19.01 10.42
C ILE A 118 4.71 19.27 11.72
N ASP A 119 4.41 20.53 12.02
CA ASP A 119 3.56 20.86 13.16
C ASP A 119 2.10 20.40 12.97
N GLU A 120 1.46 20.01 14.07
CA GLU A 120 0.09 19.48 14.08
C GLU A 120 -0.94 20.40 13.42
N LYS A 121 -0.72 21.71 13.47
CA LYS A 121 -1.61 22.70 12.85
C LYS A 121 -1.49 22.65 11.32
N ASP A 122 -0.29 22.50 10.78
CA ASP A 122 -0.06 22.39 9.35
C ASP A 122 -0.41 20.98 8.82
N LYS A 123 -0.18 19.92 9.61
CA LYS A 123 -0.74 18.56 9.35
C LYS A 123 -2.26 18.59 9.15
N SER A 124 -2.97 19.18 10.10
CA SER A 124 -4.43 19.36 10.03
C SER A 124 -4.87 20.16 8.79
N ARG A 125 -4.04 21.09 8.30
CA ARG A 125 -4.32 21.85 7.07
C ARG A 125 -4.15 20.98 5.83
N PHE A 126 -3.09 20.18 5.74
CA PHE A 126 -2.87 19.26 4.61
C PHE A 126 -4.03 18.28 4.46
N GLU A 127 -4.48 17.68 5.57
CA GLU A 127 -5.67 16.83 5.58
C GLU A 127 -6.92 17.55 5.11
N SER A 128 -7.15 18.77 5.61
CA SER A 128 -8.30 19.59 5.21
C SER A 128 -8.29 19.95 3.73
N TYR A 129 -7.13 20.29 3.17
CA TYR A 129 -6.98 20.63 1.76
C TYR A 129 -7.13 19.40 0.87
N SER A 130 -6.52 18.27 1.24
CA SER A 130 -6.68 17.01 0.53
C SER A 130 -8.15 16.60 0.45
N LYS A 131 -8.88 16.66 1.57
CA LYS A 131 -10.32 16.36 1.61
C LYS A 131 -11.14 17.28 0.71
N GLN A 132 -10.84 18.58 0.70
CA GLN A 132 -11.52 19.54 -0.18
C GLN A 132 -11.31 19.28 -1.68
N ILE A 133 -10.18 18.67 -2.04
CA ILE A 133 -9.89 18.28 -3.44
C ILE A 133 -10.67 17.01 -3.80
N VAL A 134 -10.75 16.05 -2.87
CA VAL A 134 -11.47 14.78 -3.08
C VAL A 134 -13.00 14.97 -3.11
N ASP A 135 -13.56 15.84 -2.27
CA ASP A 135 -15.02 16.06 -2.11
C ASP A 135 -15.67 16.87 -3.26
N GLY A 136 -15.12 16.82 -4.47
CA GLY A 136 -15.61 17.59 -5.62
C GLY A 136 -14.95 18.96 -5.71
N CYS A 137 -13.79 18.99 -6.36
CA CYS A 137 -12.99 20.20 -6.47
C CYS A 137 -13.62 21.21 -7.45
N THR A 138 -13.90 22.43 -7.00
CA THR A 138 -14.25 23.55 -7.89
C THR A 138 -13.01 24.37 -8.23
N ASN A 139 -13.00 25.04 -9.39
CA ASN A 139 -11.90 25.97 -9.76
C ASN A 139 -11.64 27.03 -8.67
N LYS A 140 -12.68 27.46 -7.95
CA LYS A 140 -12.57 28.39 -6.82
C LYS A 140 -11.88 27.75 -5.60
N THR A 141 -12.17 26.48 -5.33
CA THR A 141 -11.50 25.69 -4.28
C THR A 141 -10.01 25.53 -4.61
N LEU A 142 -9.66 25.18 -5.86
CA LEU A 142 -8.27 25.08 -6.32
C LEU A 142 -7.51 26.39 -6.15
N LEU A 143 -8.08 27.52 -6.61
CA LEU A 143 -7.44 28.83 -6.48
C LEU A 143 -7.22 29.24 -5.01
N ASN A 144 -8.19 28.95 -4.14
CA ASN A 144 -8.05 29.23 -2.71
C ASN A 144 -6.97 28.38 -2.04
N ILE A 145 -6.88 27.09 -2.40
CA ILE A 145 -5.84 26.18 -1.90
C ILE A 145 -4.48 26.63 -2.43
N ALA A 146 -4.35 26.90 -3.74
CA ALA A 146 -3.12 27.38 -4.36
C ALA A 146 -2.59 28.65 -3.67
N ASN A 147 -3.44 29.66 -3.47
CA ASN A 147 -3.04 30.91 -2.80
C ASN A 147 -2.59 30.71 -1.34
N LYS A 148 -3.20 29.76 -0.61
CA LYS A 148 -2.80 29.43 0.76
C LYS A 148 -1.56 28.54 0.79
N ASN A 149 -1.33 27.75 -0.26
CA ASN A 149 -0.19 26.85 -0.37
C ASN A 149 1.13 27.59 -0.56
N ASN A 150 1.18 28.77 -1.17
CA ASN A 150 2.45 29.50 -1.33
C ASN A 150 3.21 29.70 -0.01
N LYS A 151 2.50 29.93 1.11
CA LYS A 151 3.13 30.02 2.44
C LYS A 151 3.63 28.67 2.96
N LEU A 152 2.90 27.58 2.69
CA LEU A 152 3.28 26.23 3.08
C LEU A 152 4.45 25.70 2.24
N ILE A 153 4.45 25.98 0.94
CA ILE A 153 5.56 25.66 0.02
C ILE A 153 6.83 26.39 0.46
N GLN A 154 6.75 27.68 0.81
CA GLN A 154 7.89 28.41 1.37
C GLN A 154 8.39 27.84 2.70
N LYS A 155 7.49 27.31 3.53
CA LYS A 155 7.83 26.73 4.83
C LYS A 155 8.39 25.30 4.71
N TYR A 156 7.93 24.53 3.72
CA TYR A 156 8.28 23.12 3.50
C TYR A 156 8.74 22.86 2.06
N PRO A 157 9.81 23.52 1.59
CA PRO A 157 10.27 23.42 0.20
C PRO A 157 10.76 22.02 -0.20
N ASP A 158 11.14 21.20 0.79
CA ASP A 158 11.60 19.81 0.55
C ASP A 158 10.43 18.81 0.40
N LEU A 159 9.22 19.23 0.78
CA LEU A 159 8.01 18.41 0.76
C LEU A 159 7.03 18.84 -0.32
N MET A 160 7.05 20.13 -0.70
CA MET A 160 6.17 20.66 -1.72
C MET A 160 6.88 21.61 -2.67
N SER A 161 6.46 21.58 -3.94
CA SER A 161 6.96 22.40 -5.03
C SER A 161 5.82 22.91 -5.91
N GLU A 162 5.96 24.14 -6.42
CA GLU A 162 5.05 24.71 -7.41
C GLU A 162 5.14 24.02 -8.78
N LYS A 163 6.22 23.27 -9.03
CA LYS A 163 6.45 22.57 -10.31
C LYS A 163 5.66 21.27 -10.44
N GLU A 164 5.31 20.67 -9.32
CA GLU A 164 4.72 19.33 -9.25
C GLU A 164 3.19 19.43 -9.09
N ASN A 165 2.46 18.35 -9.39
CA ASN A 165 1.01 18.34 -9.27
C ASN A 165 0.58 18.53 -7.80
N ILE A 166 -0.08 19.64 -7.50
CA ILE A 166 -0.46 20.02 -6.12
C ILE A 166 -1.44 19.04 -5.48
N GLN A 167 -2.32 18.41 -6.28
CA GLN A 167 -3.26 17.40 -5.79
C GLN A 167 -2.50 16.15 -5.34
N ASN A 168 -1.55 15.67 -6.15
CA ASN A 168 -0.74 14.49 -5.80
C ASN A 168 0.11 14.75 -4.55
N GLN A 169 0.74 15.91 -4.46
CA GLN A 169 1.53 16.31 -3.28
C GLN A 169 0.66 16.37 -2.01
N LEU A 170 -0.50 17.03 -2.07
CA LEU A 170 -1.41 17.13 -0.92
C LEU A 170 -1.98 15.77 -0.52
N PHE A 171 -2.27 14.91 -1.50
CA PHE A 171 -2.72 13.54 -1.24
C PHE A 171 -1.65 12.71 -0.55
N ALA A 172 -0.40 12.77 -1.01
CA ALA A 172 0.73 12.10 -0.37
C ALA A 172 0.97 12.61 1.06
N LEU A 173 0.99 13.94 1.26
CA LEU A 173 1.18 14.54 2.57
C LEU A 173 0.06 14.17 3.56
N ALA A 174 -1.20 14.28 3.16
CA ALA A 174 -2.33 13.90 4.00
C ALA A 174 -2.32 12.39 4.31
N THR A 175 -1.90 11.57 3.35
CA THR A 175 -1.77 10.12 3.54
C THR A 175 -0.71 9.78 4.57
N ILE A 176 0.50 10.35 4.47
CA ILE A 176 1.58 10.08 5.44
C ILE A 176 1.30 10.75 6.80
N THR A 177 0.60 11.88 6.84
CA THR A 177 0.21 12.53 8.11
C THR A 177 -0.68 11.62 8.97
N THR A 178 -1.49 10.78 8.32
CA THR A 178 -2.42 9.85 8.99
C THR A 178 -1.85 8.44 9.17
N TYR A 179 -0.59 8.22 8.80
CA TYR A 179 0.08 6.92 8.89
C TYR A 179 0.46 6.59 10.33
N ASP A 180 0.07 5.39 10.79
CA ASP A 180 0.49 4.81 12.06
C ASP A 180 1.45 3.64 11.82
N SER A 181 2.73 3.83 12.13
CA SER A 181 3.77 2.81 11.91
C SER A 181 3.59 1.53 12.73
N THR A 182 2.72 1.52 13.74
CA THR A 182 2.42 0.32 14.54
C THR A 182 1.36 -0.56 13.87
N TYR A 183 0.52 0.01 13.02
CA TYR A 183 -0.65 -0.65 12.47
C TYR A 183 -0.63 -0.72 10.95
N ASP A 184 -0.35 0.42 10.32
CA ASP A 184 -0.29 0.58 8.88
C ASP A 184 1.02 0.04 8.30
N LYS A 185 1.05 -0.11 6.97
CA LYS A 185 2.20 -0.65 6.25
C LYS A 185 2.60 0.28 5.11
N ILE A 186 3.90 0.44 4.96
CA ILE A 186 4.51 1.08 3.80
C ILE A 186 5.10 -0.01 2.93
N CYS A 187 4.67 -0.03 1.68
CA CYS A 187 5.10 -0.98 0.67
C CYS A 187 5.81 -0.20 -0.44
N ILE A 188 6.95 -0.70 -0.92
CA ILE A 188 7.70 -0.06 -2.00
C ILE A 188 7.87 -1.07 -3.12
N ILE A 189 7.41 -0.72 -4.31
CA ILE A 189 7.52 -1.54 -5.52
C ILE A 189 8.62 -0.98 -6.40
N ILE A 190 9.64 -1.79 -6.68
CA ILE A 190 10.75 -1.44 -7.56
C ILE A 190 11.03 -2.55 -8.56
N ASP A 191 11.50 -2.16 -9.74
CA ASP A 191 12.05 -3.10 -10.70
C ASP A 191 13.51 -3.37 -10.37
N ARG A 192 13.95 -4.63 -10.50
CA ARG A 192 15.38 -4.91 -10.39
C ARG A 192 16.11 -4.27 -11.55
N ASP A 193 15.80 -4.66 -12.80
CA ASP A 193 16.55 -4.42 -14.06
C ASP A 193 18.09 -4.30 -13.86
N VAL A 194 18.85 -5.23 -14.46
CA VAL A 194 20.31 -5.33 -14.26
C VAL A 194 21.09 -4.01 -14.44
N ASN A 195 20.53 -3.07 -15.18
CA ASN A 195 21.15 -1.78 -15.47
C ASN A 195 20.78 -0.67 -14.49
N SER A 196 19.85 -0.91 -13.56
CA SER A 196 19.19 0.14 -12.81
C SER A 196 19.91 0.53 -11.52
N PHE A 197 20.66 -0.40 -10.92
CA PHE A 197 21.47 -0.13 -9.73
C PHE A 197 22.57 -1.17 -9.48
N SER A 198 23.64 -0.74 -8.80
CA SER A 198 24.74 -1.62 -8.40
C SER A 198 24.33 -2.60 -7.29
N GLU A 199 25.08 -3.68 -7.14
CA GLU A 199 24.89 -4.64 -6.03
C GLU A 199 24.88 -3.94 -4.67
N GLU A 200 25.82 -3.01 -4.44
CA GLU A 200 25.86 -2.24 -3.20
C GLU A 200 24.59 -1.40 -2.99
N GLN A 201 24.10 -0.74 -4.04
CA GLN A 201 22.85 0.02 -3.97
C GLN A 201 21.67 -0.89 -3.67
N TYR A 202 21.66 -2.10 -4.21
CA TYR A 202 20.61 -3.08 -3.97
C TYR A 202 20.57 -3.55 -2.53
N GLN A 203 21.72 -3.96 -2.00
CA GLN A 203 21.84 -4.36 -0.61
C GLN A 203 21.48 -3.21 0.34
N ASN A 204 21.88 -1.98 0.00
CA ASN A 204 21.48 -0.79 0.77
C ASN A 204 19.97 -0.55 0.73
N ALA A 205 19.29 -0.80 -0.40
CA ALA A 205 17.84 -0.65 -0.52
C ALA A 205 17.09 -1.67 0.35
N ILE A 206 17.55 -2.93 0.39
CA ILE A 206 17.02 -3.95 1.31
C ILE A 206 17.22 -3.51 2.75
N LYS A 207 18.45 -3.21 3.14
CA LYS A 207 18.80 -2.82 4.50
C LYS A 207 17.99 -1.61 4.97
N LEU A 208 17.87 -0.58 4.13
CA LEU A 208 17.11 0.62 4.47
C LEU A 208 15.61 0.31 4.63
N SER A 209 15.08 -0.61 3.83
CA SER A 209 13.70 -1.06 3.96
C SER A 209 13.47 -1.81 5.28
N GLU A 210 14.37 -2.72 5.64
CA GLU A 210 14.31 -3.47 6.90
C GLU A 210 14.40 -2.55 8.13
N GLU A 211 15.37 -1.64 8.14
CA GLU A 211 15.59 -0.67 9.24
C GLU A 211 14.37 0.25 9.47
N ASN A 212 13.56 0.49 8.43
CA ASN A 212 12.37 1.34 8.50
C ASN A 212 11.05 0.57 8.48
N ASN A 213 11.08 -0.77 8.58
CA ASN A 213 9.92 -1.65 8.54
C ASN A 213 9.04 -1.48 7.28
N PHE A 214 9.69 -1.20 6.14
CA PHE A 214 9.05 -1.15 4.83
C PHE A 214 8.98 -2.56 4.23
N ILE A 215 7.87 -2.88 3.56
CA ILE A 215 7.72 -4.10 2.79
C ILE A 215 8.20 -3.81 1.37
N LEU A 216 9.38 -4.32 1.01
CA LEU A 216 9.95 -4.14 -0.32
C LEU A 216 9.48 -5.25 -1.26
N GLY A 217 8.80 -4.86 -2.34
CA GLY A 217 8.39 -5.72 -3.46
C GLY A 217 9.27 -5.46 -4.67
N VAL A 218 10.09 -6.45 -5.03
CA VAL A 218 11.01 -6.40 -6.17
C VAL A 218 10.53 -7.34 -7.25
N SER A 219 10.61 -6.94 -8.52
CA SER A 219 10.44 -7.85 -9.65
C SER A 219 11.71 -7.90 -10.50
N ASN A 220 12.26 -9.10 -10.72
CA ASN A 220 13.45 -9.32 -11.53
C ASN A 220 13.10 -10.23 -12.72
N PRO A 221 13.09 -9.72 -13.96
CA PRO A 221 13.75 -8.47 -14.40
C PRO A 221 12.95 -7.18 -14.19
N CYS A 222 11.61 -7.21 -14.25
CA CYS A 222 10.76 -6.03 -14.26
C CYS A 222 9.31 -6.36 -13.90
N PHE A 223 8.44 -5.37 -13.73
CA PHE A 223 7.05 -5.57 -13.31
C PHE A 223 6.20 -6.36 -14.31
N GLU A 224 6.50 -6.29 -15.63
CA GLU A 224 5.80 -7.13 -16.61
C GLU A 224 6.00 -8.63 -16.36
N PHE A 225 7.11 -9.05 -15.74
CA PHE A 225 7.31 -10.43 -15.32
C PHE A 225 6.30 -10.85 -14.23
N PHE A 226 6.03 -9.98 -13.26
CA PHE A 226 4.99 -10.20 -12.25
C PHE A 226 3.60 -10.29 -12.91
N LEU A 227 3.29 -9.41 -13.87
CA LEU A 227 2.01 -9.47 -14.60
C LEU A 227 1.85 -10.79 -15.37
N LEU A 228 2.92 -11.28 -16.03
CA LEU A 228 2.92 -12.54 -16.76
C LEU A 228 2.53 -13.75 -15.89
N MET A 229 2.90 -13.76 -14.61
CA MET A 229 2.54 -14.84 -13.69
C MET A 229 1.01 -15.00 -13.53
N HIS A 230 0.22 -13.95 -13.72
CA HIS A 230 -1.23 -14.04 -13.70
C HIS A 230 -1.78 -14.76 -14.95
N ILE A 231 -0.99 -14.87 -16.02
CA ILE A 231 -1.38 -15.46 -17.31
C ILE A 231 -0.82 -16.87 -17.49
N CYS A 232 0.45 -17.11 -17.21
CA CYS A 232 1.05 -18.44 -17.31
C CYS A 232 2.32 -18.57 -16.47
N ASP A 233 2.76 -19.81 -16.23
CA ASP A 233 4.13 -20.04 -15.83
C ASP A 233 5.08 -19.69 -17.01
N MET A 234 6.23 -19.10 -16.70
CA MET A 234 7.21 -18.66 -17.69
C MET A 234 8.27 -19.74 -17.96
N SER A 235 7.97 -21.03 -17.68
CA SER A 235 8.93 -22.14 -17.78
C SER A 235 9.41 -22.42 -19.20
N LYS A 236 8.70 -21.91 -20.21
CA LYS A 236 9.06 -22.03 -21.62
C LYS A 236 10.33 -21.23 -21.99
N PHE A 237 10.70 -20.25 -21.17
CA PHE A 237 11.89 -19.44 -21.36
C PHE A 237 13.00 -19.91 -20.42
N SER A 238 14.25 -19.82 -20.86
CA SER A 238 15.37 -20.04 -19.94
C SER A 238 15.42 -18.90 -18.91
N LYS A 239 15.93 -19.18 -17.72
CA LYS A 239 16.11 -18.14 -16.69
C LYS A 239 17.03 -17.02 -17.18
N ASP A 240 18.05 -17.36 -17.96
CA ASP A 240 18.99 -16.39 -18.53
C ASP A 240 18.29 -15.44 -19.53
N ASP A 241 17.41 -15.96 -20.40
CA ASP A 241 16.63 -15.11 -21.31
C ASP A 241 15.69 -14.16 -20.56
N ILE A 242 15.09 -14.65 -19.46
CA ILE A 242 14.24 -13.83 -18.59
C ILE A 242 15.07 -12.72 -17.93
N LEU A 243 16.25 -13.03 -17.38
CA LEU A 243 17.14 -12.05 -16.74
C LEU A 243 17.70 -11.03 -17.72
N GLU A 244 18.13 -11.47 -18.91
CA GLU A 244 18.63 -10.57 -19.97
C GLU A 244 17.51 -9.61 -20.42
N ASN A 245 16.25 -10.09 -20.39
CA ASN A 245 15.05 -9.34 -20.76
C ASN A 245 15.22 -8.55 -22.07
N LYS A 246 15.87 -9.19 -23.05
CA LYS A 246 16.45 -8.52 -24.21
C LYS A 246 15.44 -7.62 -24.91
N LYS A 247 15.83 -6.36 -25.10
CA LYS A 247 15.05 -5.39 -25.86
C LYS A 247 15.26 -5.58 -27.35
N GLU A 248 14.16 -5.76 -28.08
CA GLU A 248 14.14 -5.75 -29.54
C GLU A 248 13.17 -4.67 -30.01
N GLN A 249 13.67 -3.80 -30.89
CA GLN A 249 12.99 -2.56 -31.25
C GLN A 249 12.70 -1.74 -29.97
N ASP A 250 11.42 -1.50 -29.67
CA ASP A 250 10.99 -0.66 -28.55
C ASP A 250 10.50 -1.45 -27.33
N LYS A 251 10.48 -2.79 -27.38
CA LYS A 251 9.89 -3.64 -26.34
C LYS A 251 10.85 -4.70 -25.81
N THR A 252 10.82 -4.93 -24.50
CA THR A 252 11.58 -6.01 -23.83
C THR A 252 10.97 -7.39 -24.12
N LEU A 253 11.69 -8.47 -23.79
CA LEU A 253 11.15 -9.83 -23.92
C LEU A 253 9.86 -9.99 -23.10
N MET A 254 9.85 -9.52 -21.85
CA MET A 254 8.68 -9.59 -20.98
C MET A 254 7.51 -8.79 -21.55
N GLU A 255 7.74 -7.57 -22.04
CA GLU A 255 6.68 -6.74 -22.61
C GLU A 255 6.07 -7.35 -23.88
N ARG A 256 6.90 -7.90 -24.77
CA ARG A 256 6.42 -8.57 -25.99
C ARG A 256 5.65 -9.85 -25.68
N THR A 257 6.12 -10.61 -24.71
CA THR A 257 5.45 -11.84 -24.28
C THR A 257 4.10 -11.53 -23.66
N LEU A 258 4.05 -10.50 -22.80
CA LEU A 258 2.82 -10.04 -22.18
C LEU A 258 1.80 -9.56 -23.22
N ASP A 259 2.23 -8.73 -24.18
CA ASP A 259 1.36 -8.26 -25.26
C ASP A 259 0.82 -9.41 -26.13
N LYS A 260 1.66 -10.41 -26.42
CA LYS A 260 1.23 -11.60 -27.17
C LYS A 260 0.19 -12.39 -26.40
N LEU A 261 0.46 -12.72 -25.14
CA LEU A 261 -0.44 -13.56 -24.33
C LEU A 261 -1.76 -12.85 -24.02
N MET A 262 -1.76 -11.54 -23.78
CA MET A 262 -3.02 -10.78 -23.63
C MET A 262 -3.88 -10.83 -24.88
N LYS A 263 -3.27 -10.77 -26.08
CA LYS A 263 -4.02 -10.89 -27.35
C LYS A 263 -4.61 -12.28 -27.52
N GLU A 264 -3.89 -13.31 -27.11
CA GLU A 264 -4.32 -14.71 -27.21
C GLU A 264 -5.43 -15.05 -26.20
N GLU A 265 -5.31 -14.59 -24.95
CA GLU A 265 -6.23 -14.95 -23.86
C GLU A 265 -7.50 -14.09 -23.81
N ILE A 266 -7.38 -12.78 -24.04
CA ILE A 266 -8.50 -11.83 -23.86
C ILE A 266 -8.73 -10.91 -25.07
N GLY A 267 -7.99 -11.09 -26.16
CA GLY A 267 -8.18 -10.33 -27.39
C GLY A 267 -7.75 -8.85 -27.30
N THR A 268 -6.99 -8.46 -26.28
CA THR A 268 -6.52 -7.08 -26.09
C THR A 268 -5.00 -6.98 -26.12
N SER A 269 -4.47 -5.81 -26.43
CA SER A 269 -3.02 -5.56 -26.47
C SER A 269 -2.53 -4.98 -25.14
N PHE A 270 -1.31 -5.31 -24.74
CA PHE A 270 -0.66 -4.66 -23.60
C PHE A 270 -0.11 -3.30 -24.01
N LYS A 271 -0.53 -2.26 -23.28
CA LYS A 271 0.06 -0.92 -23.31
C LYS A 271 0.21 -0.46 -21.86
N LYS A 272 1.41 0.01 -21.48
CA LYS A 272 1.72 0.44 -20.11
C LYS A 272 0.67 1.43 -19.54
N GLN A 273 0.18 2.33 -20.38
CA GLN A 273 -0.83 3.35 -20.06
C GLN A 273 -2.29 2.90 -20.25
N SER A 274 -2.56 1.68 -20.73
CA SER A 274 -3.92 1.21 -21.03
C SER A 274 -3.93 -0.29 -21.28
N TYR A 275 -3.92 -1.07 -20.20
CA TYR A 275 -4.09 -2.51 -20.24
C TYR A 275 -5.27 -2.92 -19.37
N ASP A 276 -5.83 -4.12 -19.62
CA ASP A 276 -6.96 -4.66 -18.86
C ASP A 276 -6.48 -5.16 -17.49
N VAL A 277 -6.38 -4.24 -16.53
CA VAL A 277 -5.92 -4.52 -15.16
C VAL A 277 -6.84 -5.51 -14.44
N LYS A 278 -8.16 -5.44 -14.71
CA LYS A 278 -9.17 -6.25 -14.03
C LYS A 278 -8.92 -7.73 -14.26
N TYR A 279 -8.50 -8.11 -15.46
CA TYR A 279 -8.09 -9.47 -15.76
C TYR A 279 -6.99 -9.98 -14.81
N PHE A 280 -5.98 -9.16 -14.50
CA PHE A 280 -4.91 -9.57 -13.59
C PHE A 280 -5.41 -9.72 -12.15
N ILE A 281 -6.28 -8.81 -11.69
CA ILE A 281 -6.88 -8.88 -10.35
C ILE A 281 -7.76 -10.12 -10.20
N GLU A 282 -8.52 -10.50 -11.23
CA GLU A 282 -9.35 -11.70 -11.25
C GLU A 282 -8.51 -13.00 -11.27
N ASN A 283 -7.24 -12.93 -11.70
CA ASN A 283 -6.32 -14.06 -11.81
C ASN A 283 -5.17 -14.02 -10.78
N ILE A 284 -5.34 -13.34 -9.65
CA ILE A 284 -4.32 -13.27 -8.59
C ILE A 284 -3.94 -14.66 -8.07
N ASP A 285 -4.91 -15.55 -7.84
CA ASP A 285 -4.64 -16.91 -7.32
C ASP A 285 -3.72 -17.70 -8.26
N LYS A 286 -3.91 -17.53 -9.57
CA LYS A 286 -3.05 -18.12 -10.59
C LYS A 286 -1.64 -17.52 -10.55
N GLY A 287 -1.54 -16.20 -10.35
CA GLY A 287 -0.28 -15.51 -10.08
C GLY A 287 0.46 -16.07 -8.86
N ILE A 288 -0.25 -16.26 -7.75
CA ILE A 288 0.29 -16.82 -6.51
C ILE A 288 0.79 -18.26 -6.73
N GLU A 289 0.06 -19.07 -7.48
CA GLU A 289 0.51 -20.45 -7.77
C GLU A 289 1.76 -20.45 -8.65
N ASN A 290 1.76 -19.66 -9.73
CA ASN A 290 2.90 -19.59 -10.66
C ASN A 290 4.16 -19.01 -10.00
N SER A 291 4.01 -18.07 -9.06
CA SER A 291 5.15 -17.44 -8.38
C SER A 291 5.97 -18.42 -7.54
N LYS A 292 5.37 -19.51 -7.06
CA LYS A 292 6.07 -20.57 -6.29
C LYS A 292 7.20 -21.25 -7.05
N LEU A 293 7.22 -21.13 -8.37
CA LEU A 293 8.28 -21.69 -9.24
C LEU A 293 9.52 -20.79 -9.32
N TYR A 294 9.47 -19.59 -8.75
CA TYR A 294 10.49 -18.55 -8.90
C TYR A 294 10.96 -18.04 -7.54
N GLN A 295 12.02 -17.22 -7.56
CA GLN A 295 12.56 -16.62 -6.35
C GLN A 295 11.61 -15.57 -5.78
N PHE A 296 11.53 -15.47 -4.47
CA PHE A 296 10.72 -14.47 -3.76
C PHE A 296 11.48 -13.76 -2.63
N GLU A 297 12.67 -14.25 -2.24
CA GLU A 297 13.51 -13.63 -1.23
C GLU A 297 14.30 -12.45 -1.84
N ASN A 298 14.16 -11.26 -1.27
CA ASN A 298 14.74 -10.04 -1.83
C ASN A 298 16.27 -10.12 -1.98
N ASP A 299 16.99 -10.71 -1.02
CA ASP A 299 18.45 -10.88 -1.08
C ASP A 299 18.92 -11.74 -2.26
N LYS A 300 18.07 -12.64 -2.76
CA LYS A 300 18.36 -13.51 -3.92
C LYS A 300 17.87 -12.92 -5.24
N LEU A 301 16.83 -12.08 -5.20
CA LEU A 301 16.24 -11.44 -6.37
C LEU A 301 17.19 -10.50 -7.12
N ILE A 302 18.35 -10.16 -6.55
CA ILE A 302 19.40 -9.46 -7.27
C ILE A 302 19.92 -10.26 -8.48
N ASN A 303 20.06 -11.58 -8.36
CA ASN A 303 20.69 -12.41 -9.39
C ASN A 303 19.76 -13.52 -9.91
N GLU A 304 18.63 -13.76 -9.24
CA GLU A 304 17.69 -14.81 -9.61
C GLU A 304 16.39 -14.25 -10.17
N VAL A 305 15.80 -14.97 -11.14
CA VAL A 305 14.48 -14.67 -11.70
C VAL A 305 13.42 -14.86 -10.63
N GLY A 306 12.58 -13.85 -10.45
CA GLY A 306 11.54 -13.91 -9.44
C GLY A 306 10.86 -12.59 -9.14
N THR A 307 9.95 -12.63 -8.18
CA THR A 307 9.31 -11.43 -7.65
C THR A 307 8.81 -11.64 -6.23
N SER A 308 9.05 -10.64 -5.38
CA SER A 308 8.53 -10.55 -4.01
C SER A 308 7.28 -9.67 -3.92
N VAL A 309 6.76 -9.17 -5.06
CA VAL A 309 5.52 -8.37 -5.08
C VAL A 309 4.32 -9.19 -4.55
N PHE A 310 4.32 -10.52 -4.74
CA PHE A 310 3.31 -11.41 -4.15
C PHE A 310 3.34 -11.41 -2.61
N THR A 311 4.45 -11.08 -1.96
CA THR A 311 4.52 -10.91 -0.50
C THR A 311 3.63 -9.74 -0.05
N ILE A 312 3.59 -8.66 -0.82
CA ILE A 312 2.71 -7.52 -0.55
C ILE A 312 1.25 -7.91 -0.77
N LEU A 313 0.96 -8.68 -1.82
CA LEU A 313 -0.39 -9.20 -2.05
C LEU A 313 -0.85 -10.12 -0.91
N ASP A 314 0.01 -11.02 -0.44
CA ASP A 314 -0.30 -11.90 0.68
C ASP A 314 -0.61 -11.10 1.95
N GLU A 315 0.22 -10.11 2.28
CA GLU A 315 0.00 -9.21 3.43
C GLU A 315 -1.32 -8.44 3.33
N ILE A 316 -1.72 -8.02 2.13
CA ILE A 316 -2.98 -7.32 1.89
C ILE A 316 -4.17 -8.29 1.98
N LEU A 317 -4.16 -9.39 1.22
CA LEU A 317 -5.30 -10.29 1.06
C LEU A 317 -5.54 -11.14 2.31
N ASN A 318 -4.46 -11.55 2.98
CA ASN A 318 -4.48 -12.41 4.15
C ASN A 318 -4.25 -11.65 5.48
N SER A 319 -4.26 -10.31 5.46
CA SER A 319 -4.14 -9.49 6.69
C SER A 319 -5.13 -10.00 7.75
N PRO A 320 -4.68 -10.30 8.99
CA PRO A 320 -5.52 -10.93 10.01
C PRO A 320 -6.59 -10.00 10.58
N TYR A 321 -6.45 -8.70 10.31
CA TYR A 321 -7.35 -7.66 10.79
C TYR A 321 -8.63 -7.64 10.01
#